data_AF-A0A2I0A026-F1
#
_entry.id   AF-A0A2I0A026-F1
#
_cell.length_a   1.000
_cell.length_b   1.000
_cell.length_c   1.000
_cell.angle_alpha   90.00
_cell.angle_beta   90.00
_cell.angle_gamma   90.00
#
_symmetry.space_group_name_H-M   'P 1'
#
loop_
_entity.id
_entity.type
_entity.pdbx_description
1 polymer ?
#
loop_
_entity_poly.entity_id
_entity_poly.type
_entity_poly.pdbx_seq_one_letter_code
_entity_poly.pdbx_strand_id
1 'polypeptide(L)'
;MAAATSFSPSVAPHSQAKSPKNAPKAPSLWPSFSSDATAMSRSGGSAPLGARMVAALFMRQPAPFLGFETYSFKKEKINFGSNDEYIVRGGRDLFGFFKGIKQKGVIGGGSQAMNVESRCYSNFSADKPWKATDARLVLEDGSIWMAKSFGAFGTQVGEVVFNTSLTGYQEILTDPSYAGQFVLMTNPHIGNTGINLDDEESRQCFLAGLVIRSLSMCTSNWRCTETLGDYLAKRNIMGIYDVDTRAITRRLREEGSLIGVLSTQESYTDNELIELAHKWKIVGVDMISGVSCEAPYAWSGKTEAEWEFQAECDYVEAFHVVAYDFGIKHNILRRLASYGCKITVVPSNWPASETVKMKPHGVLFSNGPGDPAAVPYAVEIVKEIIGKVPVFGICMGHQLLGQALGGKTFKMKFGHHGGNHPVCNLLNGCVEISAQNHNYAVDPLSLPTGVEMTHINLNDNSCAGLRCSELKLMSLQYHPEASPGPHDSDSAFEMFIELMKSNRV
;
A
#
# COMPACT_ATOMS: atom_id res chain seq x y z
N MET A 1 -67.41 -11.61 -26.59
CA MET A 1 -67.87 -11.74 -25.19
C MET A 1 -67.02 -10.84 -24.32
N ALA A 2 -67.51 -10.46 -23.14
CA ALA A 2 -66.87 -9.58 -22.15
C ALA A 2 -65.56 -10.19 -21.57
N ALA A 3 -64.73 -9.49 -20.78
CA ALA A 3 -64.83 -8.14 -20.19
C ALA A 3 -63.42 -7.55 -19.95
N ALA A 4 -63.35 -6.23 -19.69
CA ALA A 4 -62.15 -5.55 -19.22
C ALA A 4 -62.26 -5.18 -17.73
N THR A 5 -61.13 -4.97 -17.05
CA THR A 5 -61.06 -4.21 -15.79
C THR A 5 -59.83 -3.31 -15.75
N SER A 6 -60.09 -2.01 -15.78
CA SER A 6 -59.16 -0.92 -15.48
C SER A 6 -59.70 -0.19 -14.25
N PHE A 7 -58.88 0.16 -13.26
CA PHE A 7 -59.32 1.09 -12.21
C PHE A 7 -58.21 1.98 -11.63
N SER A 8 -58.53 3.27 -11.60
CA SER A 8 -57.91 4.42 -10.93
C SER A 8 -58.89 5.59 -11.11
N PRO A 9 -58.84 6.71 -10.36
CA PRO A 9 -58.42 6.93 -8.96
C PRO A 9 -59.50 7.71 -8.16
N SER A 10 -59.24 8.07 -6.89
CA SER A 10 -59.95 9.19 -6.20
C SER A 10 -59.09 9.81 -5.07
N VAL A 11 -59.43 11.04 -4.64
CA VAL A 11 -58.48 12.03 -4.09
C VAL A 11 -58.92 12.65 -2.74
N ALA A 12 -58.04 12.57 -1.73
CA ALA A 12 -57.77 13.53 -0.60
C ALA A 12 -58.97 13.96 0.32
N PRO A 13 -58.81 14.88 1.32
CA PRO A 13 -57.61 15.55 1.87
C PRO A 13 -57.49 15.67 3.43
N HIS A 14 -56.38 16.31 3.86
CA HIS A 14 -56.14 17.07 5.12
C HIS A 14 -56.14 16.41 6.51
N SER A 15 -55.01 16.56 7.23
CA SER A 15 -54.91 17.55 8.33
C SER A 15 -53.44 17.84 8.72
N GLN A 16 -53.19 19.05 9.24
CA GLN A 16 -51.88 19.48 9.78
C GLN A 16 -51.87 19.37 11.31
N ALA A 17 -50.77 18.91 11.93
CA ALA A 17 -50.45 19.32 13.31
C ALA A 17 -48.97 19.06 13.73
N LYS A 18 -48.27 20.18 13.97
CA LYS A 18 -47.34 20.45 15.11
C LYS A 18 -46.17 19.50 15.43
N SER A 19 -44.99 20.12 15.43
CA SER A 19 -43.75 19.66 16.05
C SER A 19 -43.82 19.57 17.58
N PRO A 20 -43.09 18.64 18.20
CA PRO A 20 -42.60 18.75 19.56
C PRO A 20 -41.11 19.18 19.58
N LYS A 21 -40.83 20.31 20.22
CA LYS A 21 -39.48 20.59 20.74
C LYS A 21 -39.22 19.71 21.99
N ASN A 22 -37.94 19.45 22.25
CA ASN A 22 -37.34 18.85 23.46
C ASN A 22 -36.81 17.41 23.28
N ALA A 23 -35.56 17.30 22.85
CA ALA A 23 -34.74 16.12 23.08
C ALA A 23 -34.01 16.26 24.44
N PRO A 24 -34.09 15.26 25.35
CA PRO A 24 -33.29 15.27 26.57
C PRO A 24 -31.83 14.90 26.26
N LYS A 25 -30.89 15.62 26.86
CA LYS A 25 -29.44 15.33 26.74
C LYS A 25 -29.09 14.05 27.50
N ALA A 26 -28.34 13.15 26.87
CA ALA A 26 -27.71 12.03 27.56
C ALA A 26 -26.55 12.52 28.47
N PRO A 27 -26.35 11.91 29.66
CA PRO A 27 -25.26 12.30 30.55
C PRO A 27 -23.92 11.70 30.11
N SER A 28 -22.88 12.54 30.10
CA SER A 28 -21.49 12.15 29.81
C SER A 28 -20.85 11.45 31.01
N LEU A 29 -20.40 10.20 30.82
CA LEU A 29 -19.63 9.45 31.82
C LEU A 29 -18.13 9.74 31.68
N TRP A 30 -17.62 10.66 32.51
CA TRP A 30 -16.18 10.80 32.81
C TRP A 30 -16.03 11.07 34.32
N PRO A 31 -15.30 10.25 35.10
CA PRO A 31 -15.11 10.48 36.53
C PRO A 31 -14.13 11.64 36.77
N SER A 32 -14.55 12.61 37.59
CA SER A 32 -13.68 13.65 38.12
C SER A 32 -12.76 13.09 39.21
N PHE A 33 -11.44 13.33 39.09
CA PHE A 33 -10.50 13.06 40.18
C PHE A 33 -10.71 14.07 41.33
N SER A 34 -11.11 13.58 42.51
CA SER A 34 -11.04 14.32 43.77
C SER A 34 -9.81 13.89 44.56
N SER A 35 -9.00 14.86 44.99
CA SER A 35 -7.88 14.65 45.89
C SER A 35 -8.39 14.49 47.33
N ASP A 36 -8.17 13.33 47.94
CA ASP A 36 -8.19 13.18 49.39
C ASP A 36 -6.98 12.37 49.85
N ALA A 37 -6.30 12.88 50.87
CA ALA A 37 -5.09 12.31 51.42
C ALA A 37 -5.41 11.64 52.77
N THR A 38 -5.07 10.36 52.92
CA THR A 38 -5.07 9.71 54.22
C THR A 38 -3.80 8.87 54.35
N ALA A 39 -3.01 9.14 55.39
CA ALA A 39 -1.73 8.49 55.63
C ALA A 39 -1.89 7.21 56.46
N MET A 40 -1.10 6.18 56.16
CA MET A 40 -0.65 5.19 57.15
C MET A 40 0.81 4.80 56.91
N SER A 41 1.48 4.45 58.00
CA SER A 41 2.93 4.46 58.17
C SER A 41 3.67 3.22 57.62
N ARG A 42 4.93 3.44 57.23
CA ARG A 42 6.01 2.44 57.23
C ARG A 42 7.12 2.91 58.17
N SER A 43 7.79 1.97 58.83
CA SER A 43 8.77 2.20 59.89
C SER A 43 10.18 1.70 59.53
N GLY A 44 11.21 2.47 59.92
CA GLY A 44 12.63 2.07 59.92
C GLY A 44 13.33 2.06 58.54
N GLY A 45 14.52 2.61 58.37
CA GLY A 45 15.39 3.35 59.31
C GLY A 45 16.75 3.72 58.67
N SER A 46 17.58 4.43 59.42
CA SER A 46 18.99 4.87 59.16
C SER A 46 19.29 5.95 58.08
N ALA A 47 19.61 7.15 58.60
CA ALA A 47 20.62 8.10 58.12
C ALA A 47 21.63 8.31 59.27
N PRO A 48 22.88 8.82 59.09
CA PRO A 48 23.18 10.26 58.91
C PRO A 48 24.41 10.50 57.98
N LEU A 49 25.08 11.65 57.79
CA LEU A 49 25.02 13.08 58.22
C LEU A 49 25.01 13.97 56.95
N GLY A 50 24.89 15.31 56.95
CA GLY A 50 24.54 16.29 57.99
C GLY A 50 25.22 17.65 57.80
N ALA A 51 24.46 18.73 57.54
CA ALA A 51 24.82 20.13 57.80
C ALA A 51 23.59 21.03 57.59
N ARG A 52 23.19 21.82 58.60
CA ARG A 52 22.14 22.84 58.48
C ARG A 52 22.76 24.22 58.21
N MET A 53 22.20 24.98 57.28
CA MET A 53 21.98 26.42 57.49
C MET A 53 20.78 26.90 56.68
N VAL A 54 19.89 27.67 57.32
CA VAL A 54 18.73 28.31 56.71
C VAL A 54 18.95 29.81 56.75
N ALA A 55 18.92 30.49 55.60
CA ALA A 55 18.66 31.92 55.51
C ALA A 55 18.29 32.35 54.07
N ALA A 56 17.46 33.40 54.00
CA ALA A 56 17.26 34.30 52.86
C ALA A 56 16.63 33.76 51.56
N LEU A 57 15.31 34.01 51.47
CA LEU A 57 14.59 34.43 50.27
C LEU A 57 15.48 35.16 49.24
N PHE A 58 15.49 34.69 47.99
CA PHE A 58 15.45 35.56 46.80
C PHE A 58 14.92 34.76 45.61
N MET A 59 14.04 35.38 44.81
CA MET A 59 13.49 34.73 43.61
C MET A 59 14.61 34.44 42.61
N ARG A 60 14.78 33.16 42.23
CA ARG A 60 15.45 32.80 40.97
C ARG A 60 14.39 32.42 39.95
N GLN A 61 14.42 33.14 38.83
CA GLN A 61 13.57 32.85 37.67
C GLN A 61 13.84 31.44 37.14
N PRO A 62 12.81 30.72 36.64
CA PRO A 62 13.05 29.51 35.86
C PRO A 62 13.75 29.87 34.55
N ALA A 63 14.62 28.98 34.06
CA ALA A 63 15.28 29.15 32.77
C ALA A 63 14.23 29.26 31.64
N PRO A 64 14.46 30.10 30.61
CA PRO A 64 13.49 30.27 29.54
C PRO A 64 13.37 28.98 28.73
N PHE A 65 12.13 28.51 28.57
CA PHE A 65 11.75 27.54 27.54
C PHE A 65 12.28 28.00 26.18
N LEU A 66 12.77 27.06 25.35
CA LEU A 66 12.90 27.33 23.92
C LEU A 66 11.49 27.56 23.36
N GLY A 67 11.21 28.80 22.98
CA GLY A 67 9.98 29.15 22.28
C GLY A 67 10.00 28.58 20.86
N PHE A 68 8.95 27.89 20.47
CA PHE A 68 8.66 27.66 19.05
C PHE A 68 8.28 29.01 18.42
N GLU A 69 9.15 29.57 17.58
CA GLU A 69 8.80 30.71 16.74
C GLU A 69 7.71 30.28 15.73
N THR A 70 6.52 30.88 15.83
CA THR A 70 5.46 30.71 14.83
C THR A 70 5.79 31.52 13.58
N TYR A 71 6.18 30.82 12.51
CA TYR A 71 6.44 31.45 11.21
C TYR A 71 5.18 32.10 10.64
N SER A 72 5.18 33.43 10.53
CA SER A 72 4.13 34.18 9.82
C SER A 72 4.59 34.51 8.40
N PHE A 73 4.04 33.80 7.41
CA PHE A 73 4.27 34.09 6.00
C PHE A 73 3.30 35.18 5.54
N LYS A 74 3.84 36.35 5.14
CA LYS A 74 3.05 37.37 4.44
C LYS A 74 3.01 37.06 2.95
N LYS A 75 1.79 36.96 2.40
CA LYS A 75 1.52 36.82 0.97
C LYS A 75 1.15 38.21 0.43
N GLU A 76 2.06 38.84 -0.31
CA GLU A 76 1.79 40.12 -0.98
C GLU A 76 1.40 39.88 -2.43
N LYS A 77 0.38 40.62 -2.89
CA LYS A 77 -0.05 40.64 -4.30
C LYS A 77 0.60 41.83 -4.99
N ILE A 78 1.33 41.58 -6.07
CA ILE A 78 1.95 42.62 -6.90
C ILE A 78 1.34 42.48 -8.30
N ASN A 79 0.95 43.61 -8.89
CA ASN A 79 0.12 43.64 -10.09
C ASN A 79 0.99 43.94 -11.33
N PHE A 80 1.27 42.91 -12.14
CA PHE A 80 2.07 43.01 -13.37
C PHE A 80 1.22 42.73 -14.62
N GLY A 81 0.10 43.45 -14.77
CA GLY A 81 -0.79 43.27 -15.91
C GLY A 81 -1.64 42.01 -15.81
N SER A 82 -1.85 41.31 -16.93
CA SER A 82 -2.97 40.37 -17.12
C SER A 82 -2.84 39.00 -16.45
N ASN A 83 -1.81 38.73 -15.66
CA ASN A 83 -1.65 37.49 -14.90
C ASN A 83 -1.39 37.78 -13.41
N ASP A 84 -2.20 37.19 -12.54
CA ASP A 84 -2.04 37.24 -11.08
C ASP A 84 -1.02 36.18 -10.62
N GLU A 85 0.19 36.61 -10.23
CA GLU A 85 1.16 35.76 -9.53
C GLU A 85 1.36 36.19 -8.07
N TYR A 86 1.74 35.22 -7.22
CA TYR A 86 1.96 35.43 -5.79
C TYR A 86 3.38 35.06 -5.38
N ILE A 87 4.09 35.98 -4.75
CA ILE A 87 5.41 35.71 -4.16
C ILE A 87 5.24 35.44 -2.66
N VAL A 88 5.80 34.34 -2.18
CA VAL A 88 5.98 34.07 -0.76
C VAL A 88 7.42 34.43 -0.39
N ARG A 89 7.62 35.43 0.48
CA ARG A 89 8.94 35.77 1.02
C ARG A 89 9.10 35.22 2.44
N GLY A 90 10.13 34.41 2.64
CA GLY A 90 10.50 33.90 3.96
C GLY A 90 11.77 33.05 3.91
N GLY A 91 12.87 33.58 4.44
CA GLY A 91 14.16 32.89 4.56
C GLY A 91 15.24 33.86 5.03
N ARG A 92 16.14 33.42 5.92
CA ARG A 92 17.37 34.18 6.25
C ARG A 92 18.41 33.92 5.17
N ASP A 93 19.17 34.96 4.80
CA ASP A 93 20.37 34.79 3.98
C ASP A 93 21.35 33.82 4.64
N LEU A 94 21.72 32.76 3.92
CA LEU A 94 22.58 31.67 4.42
C LEU A 94 23.95 31.65 3.71
N PHE A 95 24.48 32.83 3.35
CA PHE A 95 25.81 33.00 2.76
C PHE A 95 26.57 34.20 3.32
N GLY A 96 26.91 34.13 4.62
CA GLY A 96 27.80 35.09 5.28
C GLY A 96 29.29 34.90 4.97
N PHE A 97 29.70 34.72 3.71
CA PHE A 97 31.10 34.38 3.37
C PHE A 97 31.73 35.06 2.13
N PHE A 98 31.17 36.17 1.63
CA PHE A 98 31.89 37.05 0.69
C PHE A 98 31.72 38.55 1.02
N LYS A 99 32.55 39.04 1.96
CA LYS A 99 32.76 40.49 2.13
C LYS A 99 33.82 40.96 1.13
N GLY A 100 33.41 41.73 0.11
CA GLY A 100 34.33 42.64 -0.58
C GLY A 100 34.50 42.49 -2.09
N ILE A 101 33.41 42.52 -2.87
CA ILE A 101 33.48 43.02 -4.26
C ILE A 101 32.41 44.11 -4.44
N LYS A 102 32.85 45.34 -4.70
CA LYS A 102 31.94 46.45 -5.05
C LYS A 102 31.50 46.31 -6.50
N GLN A 103 30.25 45.95 -6.74
CA GLN A 103 29.67 46.10 -8.08
C GLN A 103 29.42 47.59 -8.34
N LYS A 104 30.24 48.23 -9.19
CA LYS A 104 30.01 49.60 -9.63
C LYS A 104 28.76 49.62 -10.52
N GLY A 105 27.69 50.25 -10.05
CA GLY A 105 26.59 50.64 -10.93
C GLY A 105 27.07 51.71 -11.92
N VAL A 106 26.91 51.46 -13.21
CA VAL A 106 27.04 52.49 -14.25
C VAL A 106 25.63 52.99 -14.54
N ILE A 107 25.40 54.26 -14.19
CA ILE A 107 24.15 54.96 -14.52
C ILE A 107 24.22 55.36 -16.00
N GLY A 108 23.27 54.89 -16.80
CA GLY A 108 23.16 55.29 -18.21
C GLY A 108 22.66 56.72 -18.35
N GLY A 109 23.58 57.65 -18.66
CA GLY A 109 23.25 58.94 -19.27
C GLY A 109 23.19 58.77 -20.78
N GLY A 110 22.07 59.14 -21.41
CA GLY A 110 21.80 58.79 -22.81
C GLY A 110 22.58 59.61 -23.83
N SER A 111 22.89 58.99 -24.98
CA SER A 111 22.97 59.68 -26.26
C SER A 111 22.83 58.70 -27.44
N GLN A 112 22.22 59.18 -28.51
CA GLN A 112 22.13 58.61 -29.87
C GLN A 112 21.44 57.25 -30.04
N ALA A 113 20.25 57.30 -30.66
CA ALA A 113 19.64 56.15 -31.30
C ALA A 113 20.46 55.71 -32.53
N MET A 114 20.83 54.44 -32.57
CA MET A 114 21.14 53.75 -33.82
C MET A 114 20.15 52.59 -34.00
N ASN A 115 19.61 52.47 -35.21
CA ASN A 115 18.69 51.40 -35.57
C ASN A 115 19.38 50.05 -35.44
N VAL A 116 18.81 49.18 -34.59
CA VAL A 116 18.83 47.74 -34.84
C VAL A 116 17.38 47.34 -35.06
N GLU A 117 16.98 47.24 -36.33
CA GLU A 117 15.77 46.54 -36.68
C GLU A 117 15.91 45.11 -36.15
N SER A 118 15.12 44.76 -35.13
CA SER A 118 14.95 43.38 -34.73
C SER A 118 14.13 42.68 -35.80
N ARG A 119 14.77 42.38 -36.95
CA ARG A 119 14.19 41.52 -37.99
C ARG A 119 13.73 40.24 -37.31
N CYS A 120 12.42 40.03 -37.32
CA CYS A 120 11.80 38.81 -36.83
C CYS A 120 12.49 37.63 -37.51
N TYR A 121 13.23 36.82 -36.76
CA TYR A 121 13.59 35.49 -37.23
C TYR A 121 12.28 34.72 -37.35
N SER A 122 11.98 34.38 -38.60
CA SER A 122 10.87 33.57 -39.05
C SER A 122 10.67 32.34 -38.18
N ASN A 123 9.40 31.91 -38.07
CA ASN A 123 9.01 30.64 -37.47
C ASN A 123 9.71 29.45 -38.17
N PHE A 124 10.90 29.10 -37.70
CA PHE A 124 11.44 27.75 -37.84
C PHE A 124 11.04 26.97 -36.60
N SER A 125 9.85 26.39 -36.64
CA SER A 125 9.60 25.16 -35.89
C SER A 125 10.43 24.08 -36.55
N ALA A 126 11.72 24.02 -36.21
CA ALA A 126 12.53 22.86 -36.50
C ALA A 126 11.93 21.72 -35.67
N ASP A 127 11.27 20.76 -36.33
CA ASP A 127 10.80 19.55 -35.67
C ASP A 127 11.98 18.93 -34.92
N LYS A 128 11.82 18.77 -33.61
CA LYS A 128 12.88 18.19 -32.78
C LYS A 128 13.18 16.79 -33.33
N PRO A 129 14.45 16.45 -33.62
CA PRO A 129 14.78 15.15 -34.23
C PRO A 129 14.57 13.96 -33.27
N TRP A 130 14.07 14.20 -32.06
CA TRP A 130 13.60 13.21 -31.11
C TRP A 130 12.14 13.48 -30.74
N LYS A 131 11.30 12.43 -30.69
CA LYS A 131 9.94 12.54 -30.11
C LYS A 131 10.06 12.94 -28.65
N ALA A 132 9.28 13.94 -28.22
CA ALA A 132 9.24 14.36 -26.83
C ALA A 132 8.52 13.33 -25.94
N THR A 133 7.58 12.61 -26.53
CA THR A 133 6.73 11.57 -25.92
C THR A 133 6.32 10.59 -27.02
N ASP A 134 6.29 9.30 -26.73
CA ASP A 134 5.94 8.20 -27.62
C ASP A 134 4.95 7.20 -26.98
N ALA A 135 4.49 7.49 -25.77
CA ALA A 135 3.46 6.77 -25.06
C ALA A 135 2.41 7.71 -24.46
N ARG A 136 1.26 7.15 -24.06
CA ARG A 136 0.25 7.82 -23.23
C ARG A 136 -0.38 6.85 -22.23
N LEU A 137 -0.71 7.38 -21.06
CA LEU A 137 -1.65 6.78 -20.11
C LEU A 137 -2.98 7.50 -20.26
N VAL A 138 -4.03 6.74 -20.56
CA VAL A 138 -5.42 7.23 -20.62
C VAL A 138 -6.23 6.54 -19.53
N LEU A 139 -6.97 7.29 -18.71
CA LEU A 139 -7.86 6.73 -17.69
C LEU A 139 -9.32 6.78 -18.15
N GLU A 140 -10.14 5.90 -17.57
CA GLU A 140 -11.58 5.83 -17.86
C GLU A 140 -12.36 7.12 -17.56
N ASP A 141 -11.82 8.02 -16.73
CA ASP A 141 -12.42 9.33 -16.45
C ASP A 141 -12.06 10.41 -17.48
N GLY A 142 -11.39 10.03 -18.58
CA GLY A 142 -10.95 10.91 -19.66
C GLY A 142 -9.62 11.63 -19.40
N SER A 143 -8.93 11.33 -18.31
CA SER A 143 -7.62 11.94 -18.02
C SER A 143 -6.50 11.32 -18.86
N ILE A 144 -5.64 12.15 -19.43
CA ILE A 144 -4.58 11.73 -20.36
C ILE A 144 -3.24 12.31 -19.90
N TRP A 145 -2.22 11.45 -19.83
CA TRP A 145 -0.83 11.85 -19.62
C TRP A 145 0.03 11.36 -20.77
N MET A 146 0.66 12.29 -21.48
CA MET A 146 1.72 11.98 -22.44
C MET A 146 2.99 11.55 -21.70
N ALA A 147 3.66 10.53 -22.20
CA ALA A 147 4.74 9.82 -21.53
C ALA A 147 5.83 9.36 -22.51
N LYS A 148 6.92 8.84 -21.97
CA LYS A 148 7.95 8.11 -22.72
C LYS A 148 7.87 6.62 -22.43
N SER A 149 8.04 5.78 -23.44
CA SER A 149 8.01 4.32 -23.32
C SER A 149 9.35 3.72 -22.89
N PHE A 150 9.30 2.56 -22.23
CA PHE A 150 10.42 1.64 -22.03
C PHE A 150 9.90 0.22 -21.80
N GLY A 151 10.75 -0.80 -21.93
CA GLY A 151 10.31 -2.19 -21.91
C GLY A 151 9.61 -2.57 -23.22
N ALA A 152 8.41 -3.12 -23.14
CA ALA A 152 7.62 -3.53 -24.30
C ALA A 152 6.79 -2.39 -24.92
N PHE A 153 6.42 -2.57 -26.19
CA PHE A 153 5.57 -1.67 -26.96
C PHE A 153 4.22 -2.32 -27.25
N GLY A 154 3.15 -1.52 -27.38
CA GLY A 154 1.82 -2.03 -27.70
C GLY A 154 0.70 -1.18 -27.13
N THR A 155 -0.41 -1.85 -26.78
CA THR A 155 -1.51 -1.28 -25.99
C THR A 155 -1.92 -2.33 -24.96
N GLN A 156 -2.00 -1.93 -23.70
CA GLN A 156 -2.42 -2.77 -22.56
C GLN A 156 -3.52 -2.05 -21.78
N VAL A 157 -4.35 -2.82 -21.06
CA VAL A 157 -5.44 -2.30 -20.21
C VAL A 157 -5.30 -2.92 -18.82
N GLY A 158 -5.51 -2.15 -17.77
CA GLY A 158 -5.43 -2.63 -16.39
C GLY A 158 -5.94 -1.62 -15.37
N GLU A 159 -6.14 -2.06 -14.13
CA GLU A 159 -6.48 -1.18 -13.01
C GLU A 159 -5.23 -0.41 -12.53
N VAL A 160 -5.30 0.92 -12.45
CA VAL A 160 -4.17 1.73 -12.01
C VAL A 160 -4.16 1.86 -10.49
N VAL A 161 -3.12 1.30 -9.88
CA VAL A 161 -2.83 1.41 -8.44
C VAL A 161 -1.53 2.19 -8.24
N PHE A 162 -1.33 2.79 -7.07
CA PHE A 162 -0.07 3.45 -6.72
C PHE A 162 0.57 2.78 -5.51
N ASN A 163 1.88 2.53 -5.53
CA ASN A 163 2.64 1.96 -4.43
C ASN A 163 3.60 3.01 -3.82
N THR A 164 3.59 3.15 -2.49
CA THR A 164 4.39 4.14 -1.76
C THR A 164 5.82 3.72 -1.41
N SER A 165 6.18 2.44 -1.64
CA SER A 165 7.50 1.91 -1.34
C SER A 165 8.61 2.67 -2.06
N LEU A 166 9.66 3.03 -1.31
CA LEU A 166 10.81 3.76 -1.82
C LEU A 166 11.90 2.84 -2.40
N THR A 167 11.91 1.58 -1.99
CA THR A 167 12.84 0.54 -2.43
C THR A 167 12.07 -0.71 -2.82
N GLY A 168 12.75 -1.65 -3.47
CA GLY A 168 12.20 -2.96 -3.80
C GLY A 168 11.19 -2.98 -4.96
N TYR A 169 11.47 -2.18 -5.99
CA TYR A 169 10.60 -2.13 -7.17
C TYR A 169 10.62 -3.44 -7.96
N GLN A 170 11.66 -4.28 -7.87
CA GLN A 170 11.71 -5.55 -8.59
C GLN A 170 10.77 -6.59 -7.95
N GLU A 171 10.82 -6.69 -6.63
CA GLU A 171 9.98 -7.55 -5.81
C GLU A 171 8.50 -7.20 -6.06
N ILE A 172 8.17 -5.89 -6.13
CA ILE A 172 6.86 -5.38 -6.57
C ILE A 172 6.50 -5.78 -8.00
N LEU A 173 7.44 -5.73 -8.96
CA LEU A 173 7.18 -6.15 -10.35
C LEU A 173 6.89 -7.65 -10.48
N THR A 174 7.38 -8.45 -9.54
CA THR A 174 7.26 -9.92 -9.55
C THR A 174 6.23 -10.46 -8.55
N ASP A 175 5.57 -9.61 -7.76
CA ASP A 175 4.45 -10.00 -6.90
C ASP A 175 3.21 -10.37 -7.75
N PRO A 176 2.71 -11.64 -7.68
CA PRO A 176 1.55 -12.08 -8.44
C PRO A 176 0.26 -11.31 -8.14
N SER A 177 0.18 -10.65 -6.98
CA SER A 177 -1.01 -9.91 -6.55
C SER A 177 -1.31 -8.69 -7.43
N TYR A 178 -0.33 -8.20 -8.21
CA TYR A 178 -0.51 -7.13 -9.21
C TYR A 178 -1.06 -7.59 -10.56
N ALA A 179 -1.47 -8.86 -10.72
CA ALA A 179 -1.99 -9.34 -12.00
C ALA A 179 -3.15 -8.48 -12.52
N GLY A 180 -3.03 -8.01 -13.78
CA GLY A 180 -4.02 -7.13 -14.41
C GLY A 180 -3.98 -5.66 -13.94
N GLN A 181 -2.97 -5.25 -13.15
CA GLN A 181 -2.83 -3.89 -12.64
C GLN A 181 -1.65 -3.13 -13.26
N PHE A 182 -1.78 -1.81 -13.36
CA PHE A 182 -0.67 -0.91 -13.62
C PHE A 182 -0.16 -0.36 -12.29
N VAL A 183 1.11 -0.62 -11.99
CA VAL A 183 1.74 -0.18 -10.74
C VAL A 183 2.41 1.17 -10.97
N LEU A 184 1.90 2.20 -10.29
CA LEU A 184 2.48 3.52 -10.27
C LEU A 184 3.37 3.72 -9.04
N MET A 185 4.68 3.91 -9.25
CA MET A 185 5.60 4.13 -8.14
C MET A 185 5.61 5.60 -7.70
N THR A 186 5.38 5.87 -6.41
CA THR A 186 5.48 7.26 -5.92
C THR A 186 6.92 7.72 -5.71
N ASN A 187 7.88 6.79 -5.54
CA ASN A 187 9.31 7.14 -5.61
C ASN A 187 9.63 7.63 -7.04
N PRO A 188 10.18 8.84 -7.21
CA PRO A 188 10.40 9.41 -8.52
C PRO A 188 11.47 8.68 -9.35
N HIS A 189 12.47 8.04 -8.73
CA HIS A 189 13.59 7.41 -9.44
C HIS A 189 13.54 5.88 -9.30
N ILE A 190 13.34 5.18 -10.42
CA ILE A 190 13.18 3.73 -10.48
C ILE A 190 14.17 3.15 -11.52
N GLY A 191 14.77 1.99 -11.21
CA GLY A 191 15.84 1.36 -12.02
C GLY A 191 17.27 1.65 -11.55
N ASN A 192 17.44 2.39 -10.45
CA ASN A 192 18.75 2.81 -9.91
C ASN A 192 19.63 1.62 -9.47
N THR A 193 19.03 0.57 -8.92
CA THR A 193 19.74 -0.65 -8.50
C THR A 193 19.80 -1.74 -9.57
N GLY A 194 19.06 -1.59 -10.68
CA GLY A 194 18.97 -2.62 -11.71
C GLY A 194 18.16 -3.81 -11.25
N ILE A 195 18.46 -4.96 -11.86
CA ILE A 195 17.78 -6.23 -11.64
C ILE A 195 18.79 -7.34 -11.34
N ASN A 196 18.41 -8.26 -10.45
CA ASN A 196 19.13 -9.51 -10.13
C ASN A 196 18.11 -10.67 -9.99
N LEU A 197 18.52 -11.93 -9.94
CA LEU A 197 17.54 -13.04 -9.91
C LEU A 197 16.99 -13.35 -8.51
N ASP A 198 17.66 -12.97 -7.44
CA ASP A 198 17.27 -13.36 -6.08
C ASP A 198 16.05 -12.54 -5.59
N ASP A 199 15.95 -11.28 -6.04
CA ASP A 199 14.85 -10.35 -5.80
C ASP A 199 13.58 -10.67 -6.65
N GLU A 200 13.51 -11.81 -7.36
CA GLU A 200 12.28 -12.29 -8.00
C GLU A 200 11.36 -13.02 -7.00
N GLU A 201 10.22 -12.41 -6.68
CA GLU A 201 9.20 -12.96 -5.77
C GLU A 201 8.24 -13.96 -6.42
N SER A 202 8.34 -14.19 -7.73
CA SER A 202 7.64 -15.27 -8.42
C SER A 202 8.33 -15.63 -9.74
N ARG A 203 7.74 -16.56 -10.50
CA ARG A 203 8.27 -17.04 -11.79
C ARG A 203 8.32 -16.01 -12.93
N GLN A 204 7.63 -14.87 -12.81
CA GLN A 204 7.56 -13.85 -13.86
C GLN A 204 7.04 -12.50 -13.32
N CYS A 205 7.08 -11.46 -14.15
CA CYS A 205 6.33 -10.24 -13.86
C CYS A 205 4.84 -10.46 -14.15
N PHE A 206 3.98 -10.20 -13.17
CA PHE A 206 2.53 -10.39 -13.30
C PHE A 206 1.75 -9.10 -13.56
N LEU A 207 2.30 -7.93 -13.19
CA LEU A 207 1.66 -6.65 -13.47
C LEU A 207 1.50 -6.40 -14.98
N ALA A 208 0.44 -5.69 -15.34
CA ALA A 208 0.16 -5.35 -16.74
C ALA A 208 1.05 -4.19 -17.28
N GLY A 209 1.68 -3.42 -16.38
CA GLY A 209 2.59 -2.34 -16.77
C GLY A 209 3.07 -1.45 -15.61
N LEU A 210 4.18 -0.76 -15.80
CA LEU A 210 4.86 0.07 -14.81
C LEU A 210 4.75 1.57 -15.15
N VAL A 211 4.39 2.41 -14.17
CA VAL A 211 4.24 3.87 -14.33
C VAL A 211 5.15 4.62 -13.36
N ILE A 212 6.10 5.41 -13.86
CA ILE A 212 7.14 6.05 -13.04
C ILE A 212 7.38 7.52 -13.41
N ARG A 213 7.98 8.31 -12.52
CA ARG A 213 8.34 9.71 -12.85
C ARG A 213 9.61 9.78 -13.68
N SER A 214 10.66 9.05 -13.30
CA SER A 214 11.96 9.05 -13.95
C SER A 214 12.57 7.66 -13.95
N LEU A 215 12.82 7.11 -15.14
CA LEU A 215 13.72 5.98 -15.30
C LEU A 215 15.15 6.45 -14.97
N SER A 216 15.91 5.64 -14.23
CA SER A 216 17.31 5.95 -13.93
C SER A 216 18.19 5.82 -15.18
N MET A 217 18.94 6.88 -15.51
CA MET A 217 19.85 6.90 -16.67
C MET A 217 21.06 5.97 -16.53
N CYS A 218 21.44 5.66 -15.29
CA CYS A 218 22.46 4.68 -14.99
C CYS A 218 21.99 3.80 -13.83
N THR A 219 22.49 2.58 -13.83
CA THR A 219 22.23 1.55 -12.83
C THR A 219 23.54 1.27 -12.10
N SER A 220 23.51 1.25 -10.77
CA SER A 220 24.72 1.15 -9.94
C SER A 220 24.44 0.41 -8.62
N ASN A 221 24.46 -0.93 -8.68
CA ASN A 221 24.46 -1.80 -7.51
C ASN A 221 25.36 -3.02 -7.79
N TRP A 222 26.04 -3.54 -6.78
CA TRP A 222 26.94 -4.70 -6.93
C TRP A 222 26.20 -6.01 -7.27
N ARG A 223 24.92 -6.13 -6.91
CA ARG A 223 24.04 -7.25 -7.28
C ARG A 223 23.50 -7.16 -8.71
N CYS A 224 23.58 -5.99 -9.35
CA CYS A 224 22.95 -5.78 -10.65
C CYS A 224 23.52 -6.68 -11.75
N THR A 225 22.65 -7.46 -12.39
CA THR A 225 22.95 -8.26 -13.59
C THR A 225 22.34 -7.67 -14.87
N GLU A 226 21.25 -6.90 -14.78
CA GLU A 226 20.53 -6.36 -15.94
C GLU A 226 19.88 -4.99 -15.66
N THR A 227 19.64 -4.18 -16.70
CA THR A 227 18.88 -2.92 -16.56
C THR A 227 17.37 -3.17 -16.48
N LEU A 228 16.64 -2.30 -15.80
CA LEU A 228 15.18 -2.42 -15.70
C LEU A 228 14.49 -2.40 -17.09
N GLY A 229 15.00 -1.62 -18.04
CA GLY A 229 14.40 -1.51 -19.38
C GLY A 229 14.51 -2.81 -20.17
N ASP A 230 15.70 -3.41 -20.19
CA ASP A 230 15.96 -4.66 -20.90
C ASP A 230 15.17 -5.83 -20.27
N TYR A 231 15.12 -5.87 -18.94
CA TYR A 231 14.39 -6.87 -18.17
C TYR A 231 12.88 -6.90 -18.48
N LEU A 232 12.24 -5.72 -18.51
CA LEU A 232 10.82 -5.59 -18.85
C LEU A 232 10.57 -5.89 -20.34
N ALA A 233 11.46 -5.48 -21.24
CA ALA A 233 11.36 -5.78 -22.66
C ALA A 233 11.38 -7.30 -22.93
N LYS A 234 12.31 -8.03 -22.30
CA LYS A 234 12.39 -9.50 -22.38
C LYS A 234 11.13 -10.22 -21.88
N ARG A 235 10.43 -9.63 -20.90
CA ARG A 235 9.20 -10.18 -20.28
C ARG A 235 7.91 -9.62 -20.90
N ASN A 236 8.01 -8.87 -22.00
CA ASN A 236 6.88 -8.23 -22.69
C ASN A 236 6.02 -7.30 -21.79
N ILE A 237 6.63 -6.66 -20.78
CA ILE A 237 5.96 -5.73 -19.87
C ILE A 237 6.16 -4.29 -20.33
N MET A 238 5.08 -3.52 -20.43
CA MET A 238 5.14 -2.11 -20.81
C MET A 238 5.52 -1.23 -19.61
N GLY A 239 6.48 -0.34 -19.80
CA GLY A 239 6.83 0.73 -18.86
C GLY A 239 6.58 2.11 -19.48
N ILE A 240 6.11 3.06 -18.68
CA ILE A 240 6.10 4.49 -19.06
C ILE A 240 6.74 5.38 -18.00
N TYR A 241 7.44 6.42 -18.47
CA TYR A 241 8.09 7.42 -17.61
C TYR A 241 7.85 8.86 -18.10
N ASP A 242 8.36 9.82 -17.32
CA ASP A 242 8.18 11.27 -17.50
C ASP A 242 6.75 11.79 -17.24
N VAL A 243 5.92 11.02 -16.55
CA VAL A 243 4.58 11.44 -16.08
C VAL A 243 4.61 12.03 -14.67
N ASP A 244 3.67 12.93 -14.36
CA ASP A 244 3.47 13.42 -13.00
C ASP A 244 2.76 12.36 -12.14
N THR A 245 3.55 11.42 -11.62
CA THR A 245 3.07 10.37 -10.71
C THR A 245 2.38 10.94 -9.48
N ARG A 246 2.77 12.12 -8.98
CA ARG A 246 2.13 12.76 -7.83
C ARG A 246 0.72 13.25 -8.17
N ALA A 247 0.51 13.81 -9.35
CA ALA A 247 -0.82 14.20 -9.81
C ALA A 247 -1.74 12.96 -9.96
N ILE A 248 -1.23 11.88 -10.55
CA ILE A 248 -2.00 10.63 -10.73
C ILE A 248 -2.32 9.99 -9.37
N THR A 249 -1.35 9.84 -8.45
CA THR A 249 -1.58 9.33 -7.09
C THR A 249 -2.63 10.13 -6.33
N ARG A 250 -2.59 11.47 -6.42
CA ARG A 250 -3.62 12.31 -5.80
C ARG A 250 -5.01 12.02 -6.37
N ARG A 251 -5.10 11.85 -7.69
CA ARG A 251 -6.34 11.54 -8.38
C ARG A 251 -6.90 10.18 -7.98
N LEU A 252 -6.07 9.14 -7.98
CA LEU A 252 -6.47 7.78 -7.53
C LEU A 252 -6.92 7.75 -6.06
N ARG A 253 -6.33 8.60 -5.20
CA ARG A 253 -6.81 8.77 -3.83
C ARG A 253 -8.13 9.55 -3.73
N GLU A 254 -8.36 10.50 -4.63
CA GLU A 254 -9.52 11.41 -4.64
C GLU A 254 -10.75 10.77 -5.32
N GLU A 255 -10.58 9.97 -6.39
CA GLU A 255 -11.65 9.25 -7.11
C GLU A 255 -11.73 7.75 -6.74
N GLY A 256 -10.58 7.09 -6.58
CA GLY A 256 -10.43 5.66 -6.36
C GLY A 256 -9.50 5.00 -7.39
N SER A 257 -9.31 3.68 -7.29
CA SER A 257 -8.62 2.91 -8.34
C SER A 257 -9.42 3.00 -9.65
N LEU A 258 -8.79 3.52 -10.70
CA LEU A 258 -9.39 3.75 -12.02
C LEU A 258 -8.84 2.75 -13.03
N ILE A 259 -9.64 2.36 -14.02
CA ILE A 259 -9.13 1.60 -15.17
C ILE A 259 -8.34 2.53 -16.09
N GLY A 260 -7.18 2.07 -16.52
CA GLY A 260 -6.28 2.77 -17.42
C GLY A 260 -5.88 1.96 -18.64
N VAL A 261 -5.41 2.66 -19.66
CA VAL A 261 -4.86 2.12 -20.90
C VAL A 261 -3.49 2.74 -21.13
N LEU A 262 -2.47 1.89 -21.22
CA LEU A 262 -1.13 2.28 -21.67
C LEU A 262 -1.03 1.99 -23.16
N SER A 263 -0.64 2.97 -23.96
CA SER A 263 -0.48 2.78 -25.41
C SER A 263 0.73 3.55 -25.97
N THR A 264 1.52 2.85 -26.79
CA THR A 264 2.57 3.42 -27.65
C THR A 264 2.13 3.52 -29.11
N GLN A 265 0.85 3.28 -29.40
CA GLN A 265 0.33 3.24 -30.77
C GLN A 265 -0.37 4.56 -31.11
N GLU A 266 0.16 5.28 -32.11
CA GLU A 266 -0.40 6.55 -32.61
C GLU A 266 -1.67 6.35 -33.45
N SER A 267 -1.98 5.12 -33.84
CA SER A 267 -3.17 4.77 -34.63
C SER A 267 -4.49 4.88 -33.86
N TYR A 268 -4.46 4.78 -32.53
CA TYR A 268 -5.66 4.96 -31.70
C TYR A 268 -5.93 6.45 -31.44
N THR A 269 -7.19 6.83 -31.44
CA THR A 269 -7.66 8.11 -30.86
C THR A 269 -7.78 7.99 -29.35
N ASP A 270 -7.72 9.11 -28.63
CA ASP A 270 -7.88 9.08 -27.16
C ASP A 270 -9.26 8.54 -26.73
N ASN A 271 -10.30 8.84 -27.51
CA ASN A 271 -11.66 8.32 -27.29
C ASN A 271 -11.73 6.79 -27.40
N GLU A 272 -11.03 6.18 -28.35
CA GLU A 272 -10.97 4.71 -28.47
C GLU A 272 -10.25 4.09 -27.26
N LEU A 273 -9.24 4.75 -26.71
CA LEU A 273 -8.57 4.28 -25.48
C LEU A 273 -9.46 4.43 -24.24
N ILE A 274 -10.24 5.51 -24.12
CA ILE A 274 -11.27 5.66 -23.07
C ILE A 274 -12.33 4.57 -23.19
N GLU A 275 -12.80 4.27 -24.41
CA GLU A 275 -13.72 3.16 -24.64
C GLU A 275 -13.14 1.79 -24.28
N LEU A 276 -11.85 1.55 -24.53
CA LEU A 276 -11.17 0.33 -24.11
C LEU A 276 -11.08 0.23 -22.57
N ALA A 277 -10.81 1.34 -21.87
CA ALA A 277 -10.83 1.38 -20.41
C ALA A 277 -12.21 0.97 -19.85
N HIS A 278 -13.29 1.60 -20.31
CA HIS A 278 -14.65 1.29 -19.87
C HIS A 278 -15.15 -0.13 -20.19
N LYS A 279 -14.59 -0.79 -21.22
CA LYS A 279 -14.96 -2.16 -21.61
C LYS A 279 -14.28 -3.21 -20.72
N TRP A 280 -13.18 -2.88 -20.07
CA TRP A 280 -12.40 -3.79 -19.23
C TRP A 280 -12.88 -3.78 -17.77
N LYS A 281 -12.75 -4.93 -17.08
CA LYS A 281 -13.18 -5.09 -15.68
C LYS A 281 -12.26 -6.05 -14.94
N ILE A 282 -11.84 -5.67 -13.73
CA ILE A 282 -11.15 -6.55 -12.76
C ILE A 282 -12.11 -7.15 -11.73
N VAL A 283 -13.17 -6.42 -11.37
CA VAL A 283 -14.13 -6.82 -10.33
C VAL A 283 -14.97 -7.99 -10.83
N GLY A 284 -15.02 -9.08 -10.05
CA GLY A 284 -15.72 -10.30 -10.43
C GLY A 284 -14.98 -11.22 -11.43
N VAL A 285 -13.69 -10.99 -11.67
CA VAL A 285 -12.86 -11.86 -12.52
C VAL A 285 -11.92 -12.71 -11.65
N ASP A 286 -11.85 -14.01 -11.91
CA ASP A 286 -10.88 -14.91 -11.30
C ASP A 286 -9.48 -14.66 -11.90
N MET A 287 -8.66 -13.91 -11.16
CA MET A 287 -7.26 -13.68 -11.48
C MET A 287 -6.32 -14.75 -10.90
N ILE A 288 -6.78 -15.50 -9.89
CA ILE A 288 -6.00 -16.52 -9.19
C ILE A 288 -5.67 -17.69 -10.11
N SER A 289 -6.64 -18.13 -10.92
CA SER A 289 -6.46 -19.20 -11.90
C SER A 289 -5.35 -18.95 -12.92
N GLY A 290 -5.07 -17.68 -13.26
CA GLY A 290 -4.00 -17.28 -14.17
C GLY A 290 -2.60 -17.19 -13.55
N VAL A 291 -2.49 -17.16 -12.22
CA VAL A 291 -1.21 -17.01 -11.51
C VAL A 291 -0.78 -18.25 -10.73
N SER A 292 -1.71 -19.13 -10.36
CA SER A 292 -1.43 -20.37 -9.64
C SER A 292 -0.48 -21.32 -10.38
N CYS A 293 0.08 -22.30 -9.68
CA CYS A 293 0.84 -23.41 -10.26
C CYS A 293 -0.06 -24.47 -10.89
N GLU A 294 0.45 -25.16 -11.92
CA GLU A 294 -0.32 -26.20 -12.65
C GLU A 294 -0.37 -27.55 -11.91
N ALA A 295 0.63 -27.84 -11.08
CA ALA A 295 0.76 -29.11 -10.38
C ALA A 295 1.47 -28.92 -9.02
N PRO A 296 1.20 -29.79 -8.02
CA PRO A 296 1.88 -29.72 -6.73
C PRO A 296 3.40 -29.87 -6.84
N TYR A 297 4.13 -29.09 -6.05
CA TYR A 297 5.59 -29.17 -5.96
C TYR A 297 6.08 -29.04 -4.51
N ALA A 298 7.29 -29.52 -4.25
CA ALA A 298 7.94 -29.36 -2.95
C ALA A 298 8.84 -28.12 -2.97
N TRP A 299 8.79 -27.31 -1.90
CA TRP A 299 9.71 -26.20 -1.71
C TRP A 299 10.66 -26.45 -0.54
N SER A 300 11.93 -26.12 -0.73
CA SER A 300 13.00 -26.25 0.26
C SER A 300 14.01 -25.09 0.28
N GLY A 301 13.81 -24.06 -0.56
CA GLY A 301 14.69 -22.89 -0.60
C GLY A 301 14.48 -22.03 0.64
N LYS A 302 15.44 -22.01 1.56
CA LYS A 302 15.44 -21.09 2.71
C LYS A 302 15.91 -19.70 2.28
N THR A 303 15.72 -18.70 3.13
CA THR A 303 16.51 -17.47 3.05
C THR A 303 17.99 -17.83 3.22
N GLU A 304 18.88 -17.26 2.40
CA GLU A 304 20.31 -17.53 2.52
C GLU A 304 20.90 -16.85 3.77
N ALA A 305 21.96 -17.42 4.34
CA ALA A 305 22.48 -17.02 5.66
C ALA A 305 22.96 -15.56 5.74
N GLU A 306 23.34 -14.93 4.62
CA GLU A 306 23.71 -13.50 4.57
C GLU A 306 22.50 -12.55 4.51
N TRP A 307 21.31 -13.05 4.16
CA TRP A 307 20.05 -12.30 4.07
C TRP A 307 19.07 -12.67 5.20
N GLU A 308 19.39 -13.68 6.01
CA GLU A 308 18.60 -14.08 7.16
C GLU A 308 18.72 -13.04 8.28
N PHE A 309 17.57 -12.62 8.81
CA PHE A 309 17.45 -11.51 9.76
C PHE A 309 16.96 -11.94 11.14
N GLN A 310 16.75 -13.24 11.32
CA GLN A 310 16.47 -13.88 12.60
C GLN A 310 17.66 -14.80 12.96
N ALA A 311 18.04 -14.84 14.25
CA ALA A 311 19.10 -15.74 14.69
C ALA A 311 18.72 -17.21 14.41
N GLU A 312 19.73 -18.07 14.18
CA GLU A 312 19.55 -19.48 13.83
C GLU A 312 18.48 -20.16 14.70
N CYS A 313 17.33 -20.46 14.10
CA CYS A 313 16.25 -21.14 14.78
C CYS A 313 16.48 -22.65 14.67
N ASP A 314 16.97 -23.26 15.75
CA ASP A 314 17.17 -24.70 15.91
C ASP A 314 15.84 -25.48 15.96
N TYR A 315 15.04 -25.40 14.89
CA TYR A 315 13.84 -26.21 14.70
C TYR A 315 14.24 -27.63 14.30
N VAL A 316 14.53 -28.45 15.32
CA VAL A 316 14.89 -29.88 15.21
C VAL A 316 13.77 -30.71 14.54
N GLU A 317 12.53 -30.24 14.59
CA GLU A 317 11.37 -30.90 13.98
C GLU A 317 10.85 -30.17 12.74
N ALA A 318 10.84 -30.86 11.60
CA ALA A 318 10.30 -30.32 10.37
C ALA A 318 8.77 -30.48 10.29
N PHE A 319 8.03 -29.41 10.59
CA PHE A 319 6.59 -29.33 10.34
C PHE A 319 6.30 -29.48 8.83
N HIS A 320 5.24 -30.20 8.48
CA HIS A 320 4.78 -30.28 7.09
C HIS A 320 3.63 -29.30 6.86
N VAL A 321 3.87 -28.30 6.03
CA VAL A 321 2.87 -27.30 5.64
C VAL A 321 2.43 -27.56 4.20
N VAL A 322 1.12 -27.56 3.96
CA VAL A 322 0.57 -27.48 2.60
C VAL A 322 0.21 -26.02 2.33
N ALA A 323 0.79 -25.43 1.30
CA ALA A 323 0.55 -24.04 0.91
C ALA A 323 -0.29 -24.01 -0.37
N TYR A 324 -1.47 -23.39 -0.31
CA TYR A 324 -2.29 -23.13 -1.50
C TYR A 324 -1.70 -21.94 -2.26
N ASP A 325 -1.36 -22.17 -3.53
CA ASP A 325 -0.88 -21.14 -4.44
C ASP A 325 -2.05 -20.36 -5.03
N PHE A 326 -2.40 -19.25 -4.40
CA PHE A 326 -3.33 -18.26 -4.93
C PHE A 326 -2.62 -17.15 -5.75
N GLY A 327 -1.35 -17.34 -6.09
CA GLY A 327 -0.42 -16.28 -6.48
C GLY A 327 0.69 -16.10 -5.45
N ILE A 328 1.24 -17.21 -4.95
CA ILE A 328 2.16 -17.22 -3.81
C ILE A 328 3.48 -16.52 -4.12
N LYS A 329 3.89 -15.62 -3.23
CA LYS A 329 5.23 -15.03 -3.24
C LYS A 329 6.29 -16.01 -2.70
N HIS A 330 7.44 -16.06 -3.36
CA HIS A 330 8.57 -16.90 -2.97
C HIS A 330 9.02 -16.64 -1.53
N ASN A 331 8.98 -15.39 -1.02
CA ASN A 331 9.45 -15.15 0.35
C ASN A 331 8.55 -15.77 1.43
N ILE A 332 7.24 -15.98 1.18
CA ILE A 332 6.37 -16.75 2.10
C ILE A 332 6.94 -18.16 2.28
N LEU A 333 7.38 -18.78 1.18
CA LEU A 333 7.98 -20.11 1.17
C LEU A 333 9.37 -20.12 1.79
N ARG A 334 10.20 -19.11 1.52
CA ARG A 334 11.52 -18.92 2.13
C ARG A 334 11.42 -18.79 3.66
N ARG A 335 10.53 -17.92 4.16
CA ARG A 335 10.30 -17.75 5.61
C ARG A 335 9.82 -19.05 6.25
N LEU A 336 8.76 -19.70 5.74
CA LEU A 336 8.32 -21.00 6.26
C LEU A 336 9.47 -22.03 6.33
N ALA A 337 10.36 -22.06 5.33
CA ALA A 337 11.50 -22.97 5.31
C ALA A 337 12.62 -22.56 6.30
N SER A 338 12.88 -21.27 6.50
CA SER A 338 13.73 -20.76 7.60
C SER A 338 13.19 -21.21 8.96
N TYR A 339 11.87 -21.11 9.18
CA TYR A 339 11.14 -21.66 10.34
C TYR A 339 11.03 -23.21 10.36
N GLY A 340 11.84 -23.91 9.58
CA GLY A 340 11.98 -25.38 9.63
C GLY A 340 10.90 -26.17 8.89
N CYS A 341 9.92 -25.53 8.24
CA CYS A 341 8.87 -26.25 7.55
C CYS A 341 9.37 -26.96 6.28
N LYS A 342 8.89 -28.19 6.07
CA LYS A 342 8.80 -28.83 4.75
C LYS A 342 7.51 -28.37 4.11
N ILE A 343 7.58 -27.83 2.89
CA ILE A 343 6.42 -27.21 2.26
C ILE A 343 6.04 -27.98 1.00
N THR A 344 4.76 -28.30 0.86
CA THR A 344 4.15 -28.76 -0.39
C THR A 344 3.24 -27.66 -0.90
N VAL A 345 3.62 -27.04 -2.01
CA VAL A 345 2.77 -26.06 -2.67
C VAL A 345 1.78 -26.79 -3.56
N VAL A 346 0.51 -26.39 -3.55
CA VAL A 346 -0.58 -27.00 -4.32
C VAL A 346 -1.35 -25.94 -5.12
N PRO A 347 -1.92 -26.30 -6.29
CA PRO A 347 -2.74 -25.38 -7.09
C PRO A 347 -3.92 -24.78 -6.32
N SER A 348 -4.40 -23.62 -6.77
CA SER A 348 -5.53 -22.88 -6.16
C SER A 348 -6.82 -23.70 -6.07
N ASN A 349 -7.03 -24.62 -7.01
CA ASN A 349 -8.19 -25.49 -7.10
C ASN A 349 -7.95 -26.90 -6.49
N TRP A 350 -6.83 -27.10 -5.79
CA TRP A 350 -6.45 -28.41 -5.27
C TRP A 350 -7.47 -28.92 -4.23
N PRO A 351 -8.03 -30.14 -4.37
CA PRO A 351 -9.12 -30.59 -3.51
C PRO A 351 -8.72 -30.66 -2.03
N ALA A 352 -9.55 -30.08 -1.15
CA ALA A 352 -9.35 -30.12 0.29
C ALA A 352 -9.22 -31.55 0.85
N SER A 353 -9.92 -32.51 0.24
CA SER A 353 -9.81 -33.94 0.55
C SER A 353 -8.42 -34.53 0.28
N GLU A 354 -7.73 -34.11 -0.78
CA GLU A 354 -6.35 -34.52 -1.04
C GLU A 354 -5.36 -33.83 -0.08
N THR A 355 -5.57 -32.54 0.23
CA THR A 355 -4.79 -31.83 1.28
C THR A 355 -4.87 -32.54 2.62
N VAL A 356 -6.06 -32.96 3.07
CA VAL A 356 -6.22 -33.68 4.35
C VAL A 356 -5.55 -35.06 4.32
N LYS A 357 -5.53 -35.76 3.18
CA LYS A 357 -4.80 -37.05 3.02
C LYS A 357 -3.29 -36.91 3.17
N MET A 358 -2.72 -35.75 2.85
CA MET A 358 -1.28 -35.47 3.06
C MET A 358 -0.91 -35.41 4.55
N LYS A 359 -1.89 -35.32 5.45
CA LYS A 359 -1.71 -35.14 6.91
C LYS A 359 -0.78 -33.97 7.27
N PRO A 360 -1.02 -32.76 6.73
CA PRO A 360 -0.22 -31.60 7.07
C PRO A 360 -0.38 -31.26 8.56
N HIS A 361 0.66 -30.65 9.11
CA HIS A 361 0.64 -30.08 10.46
C HIS A 361 -0.11 -28.74 10.50
N GLY A 362 -0.14 -28.04 9.36
CA GLY A 362 -0.93 -26.84 9.13
C GLY A 362 -1.05 -26.52 7.64
N VAL A 363 -2.02 -25.69 7.29
CA VAL A 363 -2.25 -25.23 5.90
C VAL A 363 -2.06 -23.72 5.82
N LEU A 364 -1.32 -23.26 4.82
CA LEU A 364 -1.19 -21.84 4.50
C LEU A 364 -2.03 -21.51 3.25
N PHE A 365 -2.78 -20.42 3.32
CA PHE A 365 -3.47 -19.81 2.18
C PHE A 365 -2.74 -18.52 1.80
N SER A 366 -2.15 -18.48 0.59
CA SER A 366 -1.23 -17.41 0.20
C SER A 366 -1.92 -16.08 -0.12
N ASN A 367 -1.10 -15.07 -0.38
CA ASN A 367 -1.50 -13.89 -1.13
C ASN A 367 -1.96 -14.25 -2.57
N GLY A 368 -2.59 -13.30 -3.25
CA GLY A 368 -3.11 -13.49 -4.60
C GLY A 368 -3.82 -12.25 -5.16
N PRO A 369 -3.98 -12.16 -6.50
CA PRO A 369 -4.61 -11.04 -7.17
C PRO A 369 -6.15 -11.13 -7.21
N GLY A 370 -6.78 -9.99 -7.50
CA GLY A 370 -8.20 -9.93 -7.89
C GLY A 370 -9.19 -9.89 -6.73
N ASP A 371 -10.43 -10.29 -7.01
CA ASP A 371 -11.56 -10.19 -6.09
C ASP A 371 -11.78 -11.54 -5.36
N PRO A 372 -11.74 -11.60 -4.01
CA PRO A 372 -12.03 -12.84 -3.28
C PRO A 372 -13.45 -13.37 -3.56
N ALA A 373 -14.41 -12.50 -3.89
CA ALA A 373 -15.77 -12.93 -4.25
C ALA A 373 -15.87 -13.56 -5.66
N ALA A 374 -14.84 -13.43 -6.51
CA ALA A 374 -14.79 -14.05 -7.83
C ALA A 374 -14.36 -15.53 -7.80
N VAL A 375 -13.87 -16.03 -6.66
CA VAL A 375 -13.29 -17.38 -6.52
C VAL A 375 -14.03 -18.24 -5.48
N PRO A 376 -15.35 -18.51 -5.67
CA PRO A 376 -16.14 -19.26 -4.69
C PRO A 376 -15.62 -20.68 -4.46
N TYR A 377 -14.92 -21.30 -5.43
CA TYR A 377 -14.28 -22.60 -5.24
C TYR A 377 -13.18 -22.56 -4.16
N ALA A 378 -12.40 -21.47 -4.09
CA ALA A 378 -11.36 -21.31 -3.09
C ALA A 378 -11.97 -21.13 -1.70
N VAL A 379 -13.11 -20.41 -1.60
CA VAL A 379 -13.87 -20.26 -0.35
C VAL A 379 -14.39 -21.61 0.16
N GLU A 380 -14.95 -22.46 -0.72
CA GLU A 380 -15.41 -23.80 -0.31
C GLU A 380 -14.24 -24.73 0.08
N ILE A 381 -13.11 -24.70 -0.63
CA ILE A 381 -11.88 -25.42 -0.24
C ILE A 381 -11.43 -24.98 1.15
N VAL A 382 -11.41 -23.67 1.42
CA VAL A 382 -11.04 -23.12 2.73
C VAL A 382 -12.02 -23.59 3.82
N LYS A 383 -13.34 -23.49 3.60
CA LYS A 383 -14.37 -24.03 4.51
C LYS A 383 -14.19 -25.51 4.81
N GLU A 384 -13.83 -26.31 3.81
CA GLU A 384 -13.57 -27.74 3.99
C GLU A 384 -12.30 -28.04 4.81
N ILE A 385 -11.36 -27.11 4.95
CA ILE A 385 -10.09 -27.31 5.68
C ILE A 385 -10.15 -26.77 7.11
N ILE A 386 -10.81 -25.62 7.34
CA ILE A 386 -10.90 -24.98 8.65
C ILE A 386 -11.39 -25.97 9.72
N GLY A 387 -10.76 -25.94 10.91
CA GLY A 387 -11.11 -26.80 12.05
C GLY A 387 -10.60 -28.24 11.96
N LYS A 388 -10.10 -28.71 10.80
CA LYS A 388 -9.44 -30.03 10.68
C LYS A 388 -7.94 -29.96 11.01
N VAL A 389 -7.30 -28.86 10.65
CA VAL A 389 -5.87 -28.57 10.89
C VAL A 389 -5.69 -27.08 11.21
N PRO A 390 -4.59 -26.68 11.88
CA PRO A 390 -4.17 -25.28 11.98
C PRO A 390 -4.10 -24.59 10.62
N VAL A 391 -4.63 -23.37 10.51
CA VAL A 391 -4.61 -22.59 9.27
C VAL A 391 -4.04 -21.18 9.46
N PHE A 392 -3.28 -20.73 8.48
CA PHE A 392 -2.78 -19.36 8.37
C PHE A 392 -3.11 -18.77 6.99
N GLY A 393 -3.75 -17.61 6.93
CA GLY A 393 -4.00 -16.89 5.67
C GLY A 393 -3.28 -15.54 5.60
N ILE A 394 -2.68 -15.25 4.45
CA ILE A 394 -1.96 -13.99 4.16
C ILE A 394 -2.67 -13.28 3.00
N CYS A 395 -2.97 -11.99 3.15
CA CYS A 395 -3.62 -11.15 2.13
C CYS A 395 -4.91 -11.76 1.54
N MET A 396 -4.86 -12.34 0.32
CA MET A 396 -5.98 -13.09 -0.28
C MET A 396 -6.46 -14.23 0.65
N GLY A 397 -5.54 -14.98 1.24
CA GLY A 397 -5.86 -16.02 2.22
C GLY A 397 -6.62 -15.50 3.45
N HIS A 398 -6.33 -14.28 3.92
CA HIS A 398 -7.09 -13.64 5.00
C HIS A 398 -8.53 -13.31 4.56
N GLN A 399 -8.70 -12.80 3.33
CA GLN A 399 -10.02 -12.47 2.78
C GLN A 399 -10.88 -13.72 2.57
N LEU A 400 -10.31 -14.79 2.02
CA LEU A 400 -10.97 -16.08 1.83
C LEU A 400 -11.33 -16.74 3.16
N LEU A 401 -10.47 -16.67 4.19
CA LEU A 401 -10.83 -17.11 5.54
C LEU A 401 -11.98 -16.27 6.12
N GLY A 402 -11.98 -14.95 5.92
CA GLY A 402 -13.09 -14.07 6.33
C GLY A 402 -14.43 -14.47 5.70
N GLN A 403 -14.45 -14.75 4.40
CA GLN A 403 -15.64 -15.25 3.69
C GLN A 403 -16.03 -16.68 4.09
N ALA A 404 -15.06 -17.56 4.30
CA ALA A 404 -15.29 -18.95 4.74
C ALA A 404 -15.93 -19.01 6.13
N LEU A 405 -15.56 -18.09 7.02
CA LEU A 405 -16.17 -17.86 8.33
C LEU A 405 -17.56 -17.18 8.24
N GLY A 406 -18.08 -16.86 7.05
CA GLY A 406 -19.39 -16.24 6.85
C GLY A 406 -19.39 -14.71 6.89
N GLY A 407 -18.22 -14.08 6.97
CA GLY A 407 -18.06 -12.64 6.81
C GLY A 407 -18.19 -12.17 5.36
N LYS A 408 -18.10 -10.86 5.18
CA LYS A 408 -18.16 -10.16 3.88
C LYS A 408 -16.85 -9.45 3.60
N THR A 409 -16.49 -9.38 2.33
CA THR A 409 -15.42 -8.53 1.83
C THR A 409 -15.99 -7.37 1.03
N PHE A 410 -15.27 -6.26 0.99
CA PHE A 410 -15.61 -5.10 0.15
C PHE A 410 -14.36 -4.58 -0.56
N LYS A 411 -14.57 -3.97 -1.74
CA LYS A 411 -13.50 -3.27 -2.45
C LYS A 411 -13.22 -1.95 -1.75
N MET A 412 -11.96 -1.71 -1.40
CA MET A 412 -11.48 -0.45 -0.85
C MET A 412 -11.43 0.62 -1.95
N LYS A 413 -11.38 1.90 -1.55
CA LYS A 413 -11.37 3.01 -2.52
C LYS A 413 -10.15 2.97 -3.45
N PHE A 414 -8.94 2.81 -2.89
CA PHE A 414 -7.67 2.75 -3.62
C PHE A 414 -6.70 1.68 -3.06
N GLY A 415 -7.19 0.83 -2.16
CA GLY A 415 -6.40 -0.21 -1.49
C GLY A 415 -5.28 0.30 -0.58
N HIS A 416 -4.44 -0.63 -0.14
CA HIS A 416 -3.18 -0.38 0.55
C HIS A 416 -2.03 -1.01 -0.23
N HIS A 417 -1.02 -0.19 -0.54
CA HIS A 417 0.07 -0.54 -1.45
C HIS A 417 1.34 0.19 -0.98
N GLY A 418 2.17 -0.48 -0.18
CA GLY A 418 3.39 0.14 0.34
C GLY A 418 3.96 -0.52 1.60
N GLY A 419 5.27 -0.33 1.79
CA GLY A 419 6.04 -0.81 2.95
C GLY A 419 6.06 0.12 4.17
N ASN A 420 5.02 0.95 4.38
CA ASN A 420 5.01 1.94 5.46
C ASN A 420 3.66 2.06 6.21
N HIS A 421 2.82 1.02 6.17
CA HIS A 421 1.50 1.05 6.80
C HIS A 421 1.57 0.63 8.27
N PRO A 422 1.21 1.48 9.23
CA PRO A 422 1.19 1.13 10.65
C PRO A 422 -0.02 0.25 10.99
N VAL A 423 0.23 -0.91 11.58
CA VAL A 423 -0.80 -1.86 12.03
C VAL A 423 -0.62 -2.10 13.53
N CYS A 424 -1.71 -2.02 14.28
CA CYS A 424 -1.73 -2.29 15.72
C CYS A 424 -2.25 -3.70 15.99
N ASN A 425 -1.48 -4.49 16.72
CA ASN A 425 -1.88 -5.78 17.28
C ASN A 425 -2.70 -5.53 18.56
N LEU A 426 -4.00 -5.79 18.50
CA LEU A 426 -4.96 -5.52 19.57
C LEU A 426 -4.80 -6.44 20.78
N LEU A 427 -4.07 -7.56 20.65
CA LEU A 427 -3.85 -8.51 21.75
C LEU A 427 -2.78 -8.05 22.74
N ASN A 428 -1.81 -7.24 22.29
CA ASN A 428 -0.68 -6.78 23.10
C ASN A 428 -0.43 -5.25 23.03
N GLY A 429 -1.12 -4.53 22.14
CA GLY A 429 -0.96 -3.09 21.92
C GLY A 429 0.30 -2.68 21.15
N CYS A 430 1.04 -3.64 20.57
CA CYS A 430 2.22 -3.38 19.76
C CYS A 430 1.82 -2.80 18.38
N VAL A 431 2.70 -1.97 17.81
CA VAL A 431 2.52 -1.42 16.46
C VAL A 431 3.66 -1.91 15.59
N GLU A 432 3.31 -2.57 14.49
CA GLU A 432 4.20 -3.02 13.43
C GLU A 432 4.09 -2.04 12.25
N ILE A 433 5.20 -1.73 11.58
CA ILE A 433 5.15 -1.18 10.23
C ILE A 433 5.07 -2.37 9.28
N SER A 434 4.10 -2.35 8.35
CA SER A 434 3.77 -3.49 7.50
C SER A 434 3.93 -3.19 6.01
N ALA A 435 4.22 -4.24 5.24
CA ALA A 435 4.08 -4.28 3.79
C ALA A 435 2.63 -4.64 3.41
N GLN A 436 1.99 -3.80 2.60
CA GLN A 436 0.61 -3.99 2.16
C GLN A 436 0.55 -4.05 0.62
N ASN A 437 -0.27 -4.97 0.11
CA ASN A 437 -0.67 -5.03 -1.30
C ASN A 437 -2.07 -5.63 -1.43
N HIS A 438 -3.12 -4.82 -1.23
CA HIS A 438 -4.51 -5.29 -1.33
C HIS A 438 -5.51 -4.19 -1.71
N ASN A 439 -6.46 -4.51 -2.61
CA ASN A 439 -7.59 -3.64 -2.98
C ASN A 439 -8.92 -4.01 -2.28
N TYR A 440 -8.94 -5.07 -1.47
CA TYR A 440 -10.11 -5.60 -0.79
C TYR A 440 -9.84 -5.74 0.70
N ALA A 441 -10.88 -5.64 1.53
CA ALA A 441 -10.78 -5.85 2.98
C ALA A 441 -11.98 -6.64 3.50
N VAL A 442 -11.80 -7.33 4.64
CA VAL A 442 -12.89 -7.97 5.38
C VAL A 442 -13.62 -6.93 6.22
N ASP A 443 -14.96 -6.96 6.23
CA ASP A 443 -15.78 -6.17 7.15
C ASP A 443 -15.85 -6.89 8.52
N PRO A 444 -15.21 -6.37 9.58
CA PRO A 444 -15.18 -7.04 10.87
C PRO A 444 -16.57 -7.08 11.56
N LEU A 445 -17.51 -6.20 11.18
CA LEU A 445 -18.87 -6.19 11.71
C LEU A 445 -19.75 -7.29 11.10
N SER A 446 -19.30 -7.91 10.01
CA SER A 446 -20.01 -8.98 9.31
C SER A 446 -19.64 -10.38 9.80
N LEU A 447 -18.59 -10.51 10.61
CA LEU A 447 -18.08 -11.80 11.12
C LEU A 447 -18.98 -12.35 12.25
N PRO A 448 -19.09 -13.68 12.38
CA PRO A 448 -19.85 -14.29 13.47
C PRO A 448 -19.11 -14.20 14.81
N THR A 449 -19.87 -14.39 15.89
CA THR A 449 -19.34 -14.57 17.25
C THR A 449 -18.29 -15.69 17.29
N GLY A 450 -17.17 -15.47 17.99
CA GLY A 450 -16.07 -16.44 18.09
C GLY A 450 -14.91 -16.19 17.11
N VAL A 451 -15.07 -15.24 16.18
CA VAL A 451 -13.98 -14.69 15.37
C VAL A 451 -13.53 -13.36 15.96
N GLU A 452 -12.25 -13.26 16.32
CA GLU A 452 -11.64 -12.08 16.92
C GLU A 452 -10.86 -11.30 15.86
N MET A 453 -11.10 -9.99 15.75
CA MET A 453 -10.19 -9.09 15.03
C MET A 453 -8.94 -8.86 15.88
N THR A 454 -7.79 -9.33 15.40
CA THR A 454 -6.52 -9.25 16.14
C THR A 454 -5.67 -8.06 15.74
N HIS A 455 -5.82 -7.54 14.53
CA HIS A 455 -5.02 -6.43 14.03
C HIS A 455 -5.90 -5.39 13.34
N ILE A 456 -5.53 -4.11 13.49
CA ILE A 456 -6.22 -2.97 12.88
C ILE A 456 -5.21 -2.03 12.20
N ASN A 457 -5.51 -1.56 11.00
CA ASN A 457 -4.69 -0.54 10.34
C ASN A 457 -4.92 0.83 10.98
N LEU A 458 -3.86 1.50 11.44
CA LEU A 458 -3.98 2.77 12.17
C LEU A 458 -4.27 3.99 11.27
N ASN A 459 -4.18 3.85 9.94
CA ASN A 459 -4.50 4.94 9.02
C ASN A 459 -6.00 5.08 8.76
N ASP A 460 -6.75 3.97 8.69
CA ASP A 460 -8.15 3.95 8.25
C ASP A 460 -9.10 3.10 9.12
N ASN A 461 -8.59 2.40 10.12
CA ASN A 461 -9.30 1.44 10.99
C ASN A 461 -9.82 0.17 10.28
N SER A 462 -9.28 -0.17 9.10
CA SER A 462 -9.59 -1.43 8.42
C SER A 462 -9.10 -2.66 9.20
N CYS A 463 -9.81 -3.79 9.03
CA CYS A 463 -9.41 -5.06 9.60
C CYS A 463 -8.09 -5.53 8.96
N ALA A 464 -7.06 -5.76 9.78
CA ALA A 464 -5.75 -6.17 9.33
C ALA A 464 -5.38 -7.61 9.73
N GLY A 465 -6.21 -8.29 10.54
CA GLY A 465 -5.95 -9.66 10.96
C GLY A 465 -7.09 -10.27 11.79
N LEU A 466 -7.26 -11.58 11.68
CA LEU A 466 -8.30 -12.37 12.38
C LEU A 466 -7.69 -13.55 13.13
N ARG A 467 -8.39 -13.99 14.17
CA ARG A 467 -8.15 -15.25 14.89
C ARG A 467 -9.46 -15.95 15.21
N CYS A 468 -9.48 -17.27 15.14
CA CYS A 468 -10.53 -18.08 15.75
C CYS A 468 -9.87 -19.27 16.48
N SER A 469 -9.86 -19.23 17.81
CA SER A 469 -9.12 -20.20 18.63
C SER A 469 -9.75 -21.60 18.57
N GLU A 470 -11.07 -21.71 18.50
CA GLU A 470 -11.79 -22.99 18.37
C GLU A 470 -11.43 -23.73 17.08
N LEU A 471 -11.23 -22.96 15.99
CA LEU A 471 -10.92 -23.48 14.66
C LEU A 471 -9.42 -23.52 14.34
N LYS A 472 -8.56 -23.15 15.31
CA LYS A 472 -7.09 -23.08 15.17
C LYS A 472 -6.68 -22.25 13.95
N LEU A 473 -7.27 -21.05 13.83
CA LEU A 473 -7.15 -20.15 12.68
C LEU A 473 -6.49 -18.85 13.09
N MET A 474 -5.50 -18.40 12.30
CA MET A 474 -5.00 -17.03 12.29
C MET A 474 -4.90 -16.50 10.86
N SER A 475 -4.91 -15.17 10.69
CA SER A 475 -4.70 -14.55 9.38
C SER A 475 -4.27 -13.09 9.51
N LEU A 476 -3.55 -12.61 8.50
CA LEU A 476 -3.13 -11.20 8.36
C LEU A 476 -3.48 -10.71 6.95
N GLN A 477 -4.05 -9.51 6.85
CA GLN A 477 -4.35 -8.86 5.56
C GLN A 477 -3.07 -8.36 4.86
N TYR A 478 -2.01 -8.16 5.63
CA TYR A 478 -0.72 -7.67 5.19
C TYR A 478 0.29 -8.80 5.00
N HIS A 479 1.48 -8.45 4.51
CA HIS A 479 2.53 -9.38 4.10
C HIS A 479 3.62 -9.49 5.17
N PRO A 480 3.55 -10.48 6.08
CA PRO A 480 4.59 -10.69 7.09
C PRO A 480 5.93 -11.14 6.48
N GLU A 481 5.92 -11.67 5.26
CA GLU A 481 7.13 -11.99 4.50
C GLU A 481 7.81 -10.75 3.90
N ALA A 482 7.20 -9.57 4.00
CA ALA A 482 7.69 -8.34 3.37
C ALA A 482 8.01 -8.53 1.87
N SER A 483 9.29 -8.44 1.47
CA SER A 483 9.77 -8.60 0.09
C SER A 483 8.89 -7.87 -0.95
N PRO A 484 8.94 -6.52 -1.00
CA PRO A 484 9.77 -5.65 -0.19
C PRO A 484 9.05 -5.11 1.05
N GLY A 485 9.81 -4.67 2.06
CA GLY A 485 9.24 -3.95 3.20
C GLY A 485 9.99 -4.15 4.52
N PRO A 486 9.43 -3.65 5.63
CA PRO A 486 9.92 -3.87 6.99
C PRO A 486 9.69 -5.32 7.44
N HIS A 487 10.55 -5.81 8.36
CA HIS A 487 10.50 -7.19 8.86
C HIS A 487 9.75 -7.32 10.21
N ASP A 488 9.16 -6.24 10.72
CA ASP A 488 8.48 -6.13 12.02
C ASP A 488 7.50 -7.30 12.29
N SER A 489 6.85 -7.77 11.23
CA SER A 489 5.75 -8.74 11.25
C SER A 489 6.18 -10.20 11.05
N ASP A 490 7.47 -10.50 10.89
CA ASP A 490 7.94 -11.87 10.60
C ASP A 490 7.60 -12.89 11.70
N SER A 491 7.46 -12.42 12.95
CA SER A 491 7.02 -13.23 14.10
C SER A 491 5.65 -13.92 13.89
N ALA A 492 4.85 -13.48 12.92
CA ALA A 492 3.64 -14.19 12.51
C ALA A 492 3.91 -15.64 12.03
N PHE A 493 5.06 -15.90 11.43
CA PHE A 493 5.47 -17.26 11.07
C PHE A 493 5.78 -18.10 12.32
N GLU A 494 6.47 -17.54 13.33
CA GLU A 494 6.69 -18.20 14.63
C GLU A 494 5.36 -18.55 15.31
N MET A 495 4.41 -17.60 15.32
CA MET A 495 3.06 -17.83 15.86
C MET A 495 2.33 -18.99 15.16
N PHE A 496 2.54 -19.17 13.85
CA PHE A 496 1.98 -20.31 13.12
C PHE A 496 2.69 -21.63 13.49
N ILE A 497 4.00 -21.64 13.73
CA ILE A 497 4.71 -22.81 14.27
C ILE A 497 4.15 -23.20 15.65
N GLU A 498 3.95 -22.24 16.56
CA GLU A 498 3.37 -22.50 17.88
C GLU A 498 1.92 -23.00 17.80
N LEU A 499 1.13 -22.47 16.87
CA LEU A 499 -0.22 -22.98 16.58
C LEU A 499 -0.18 -24.45 16.14
N MET A 500 0.76 -24.82 15.26
CA MET A 500 0.97 -26.22 14.85
C MET A 500 1.47 -27.13 15.99
N LYS A 501 2.39 -26.65 16.85
CA LYS A 501 2.84 -27.37 18.05
C LYS A 501 1.67 -27.68 18.99
N SER A 502 0.82 -26.69 19.26
CA SER A 502 -0.35 -26.82 20.15
C SER A 502 -1.39 -27.84 19.67
N ASN A 503 -1.32 -28.25 18.39
CA ASN A 503 -2.24 -29.21 17.79
C ASN A 503 -1.81 -30.69 17.94
N ARG A 504 -0.60 -30.98 18.44
CA ARG A 504 -0.05 -32.35 18.56
C ARG A 504 -0.43 -33.09 19.86
N VAL A 505 -1.54 -32.70 20.50
CA VAL A 505 -2.05 -33.31 21.75
C VAL A 505 -2.76 -34.63 21.48
#